data_AF-F8B1K0-F1
#
_entry.id   AF-F8B1K0-F1
#
_cell.length_a   1.000
_cell.length_b   1.000
_cell.length_c   1.000
_cell.angle_alpha   90.00
_cell.angle_beta   90.00
_cell.angle_gamma   90.00
#
_symmetry.space_group_name_H-M   'P 1'
#
loop_
_entity.id
_entity.type
_entity.pdbx_description
1 polymer ?
#
loop_
_entity_poly.entity_id
_entity_poly.type
_entity_poly.pdbx_seq_one_letter_code
_entity_poly.pdbx_strand_id
1 'polypeptide(L)'
;MAGAAAARPTDVSATAGSSPYTGATSGTWTAGTPQLTTSDVLSSDGQAIVVGASCSFTFSGTNGQTNVNGSSTVTLEPGGRALTAAGVCPLVDGDSARDSFGNTVFVASNASLVTD
;
A
#
# COMPACT_ATOMS: atom_id res chain seq x y z
N MET A 1 -16.52 -20.84 -6.86
CA MET A 1 -16.28 -19.44 -6.46
C MET A 1 -14.79 -19.31 -6.24
N ALA A 2 -14.07 -18.55 -7.07
CA ALA A 2 -12.66 -18.28 -6.81
C ALA A 2 -12.60 -17.24 -5.69
N GLY A 3 -12.10 -17.63 -4.52
CA GLY A 3 -11.87 -16.70 -3.41
C GLY A 3 -10.85 -15.64 -3.85
N ALA A 4 -11.06 -14.37 -3.48
CA ALA A 4 -10.04 -13.36 -3.75
C ALA A 4 -8.79 -13.70 -2.94
N ALA A 5 -7.62 -13.52 -3.54
CA ALA A 5 -6.36 -13.83 -2.90
C ALA A 5 -6.06 -12.80 -1.80
N ALA A 6 -5.75 -13.26 -0.59
CA ALA A 6 -5.41 -12.37 0.51
C ALA A 6 -3.94 -11.99 0.50
N ALA A 7 -3.67 -10.72 0.77
CA ALA A 7 -2.32 -10.17 0.78
C ALA A 7 -1.46 -10.77 1.89
N ARG A 8 -0.30 -11.32 1.51
CA ARG A 8 0.81 -11.59 2.43
C ARG A 8 1.71 -10.36 2.53
N PRO A 9 2.59 -10.27 3.53
CA PRO A 9 3.51 -9.14 3.67
C PRO A 9 4.38 -8.86 2.44
N THR A 10 4.72 -9.89 1.67
CA THR A 10 5.52 -9.77 0.44
C THR A 10 4.73 -9.31 -0.78
N ASP A 11 3.40 -9.32 -0.70
CA ASP A 11 2.51 -9.02 -1.83
C ASP A 11 2.15 -7.51 -1.90
N VAL A 12 2.56 -6.73 -0.89
CA VAL A 12 2.32 -5.28 -0.82
C VAL A 12 3.51 -4.52 -1.39
N SER A 13 3.24 -3.65 -2.36
CA SER A 13 4.24 -2.84 -3.02
C SER A 13 3.86 -1.36 -3.03
N ALA A 14 4.88 -0.49 -3.10
CA ALA A 14 4.72 0.95 -3.20
C ALA A 14 5.45 1.48 -4.43
N THR A 15 4.85 2.43 -5.13
CA THR A 15 5.42 3.08 -6.31
C THR A 15 5.31 4.59 -6.17
N ALA A 16 6.45 5.26 -6.32
CA ALA A 16 6.55 6.72 -6.24
C ALA A 16 5.83 7.38 -7.42
N GLY A 17 5.15 8.49 -7.14
CA GLY A 17 4.47 9.31 -8.14
C GLY A 17 5.43 10.16 -8.96
N SER A 18 4.91 10.71 -10.05
CA SER A 18 5.65 11.61 -10.95
C SER A 18 5.30 13.09 -10.78
N SER A 19 4.24 13.42 -10.03
CA SER A 19 3.83 14.82 -9.88
C SER A 19 4.69 15.49 -8.81
N PRO A 20 5.27 16.67 -9.09
CA PRO A 20 6.12 17.36 -8.13
C PRO A 20 5.34 17.78 -6.88
N TYR A 21 6.05 17.86 -5.75
CA TYR A 21 5.48 18.41 -4.53
C TYR A 21 5.08 19.88 -4.73
N THR A 22 4.07 20.35 -4.00
CA THR A 22 3.56 21.71 -4.13
C THR A 22 4.68 22.73 -3.93
N GLY A 23 4.88 23.58 -4.93
CA GLY A 23 5.94 24.59 -4.92
C GLY A 23 7.28 24.13 -5.48
N ALA A 24 7.43 22.87 -5.92
CA ALA A 24 8.58 22.39 -6.66
C ALA A 24 8.33 22.40 -8.18
N THR A 25 9.37 22.70 -8.95
CA THR A 25 9.34 22.68 -10.43
C THR A 25 9.95 21.38 -10.96
N SER A 26 10.83 20.75 -10.18
CA SER A 26 11.43 19.44 -10.48
C SER A 26 11.80 18.72 -9.18
N GLY A 27 11.97 17.40 -9.26
CA GLY A 27 12.39 16.56 -8.14
C GLY A 27 11.91 15.13 -8.29
N THR A 28 12.19 14.33 -7.28
CA THR A 28 11.90 12.89 -7.29
C THR A 28 11.23 12.48 -5.99
N TRP A 29 10.20 11.66 -6.11
CA TRP A 29 9.61 10.94 -4.98
C TRP A 29 10.37 9.63 -4.73
N THR A 30 10.63 9.35 -3.47
CA THR A 30 11.19 8.09 -2.99
C THR A 30 10.14 7.39 -2.14
N ALA A 31 9.80 6.16 -2.50
CA ALA A 31 8.95 5.32 -1.66
C ALA A 31 9.77 4.76 -0.49
N GLY A 32 9.24 4.89 0.73
CA GLY A 32 9.77 4.19 1.89
C GLY A 32 9.36 2.71 1.91
N THR A 33 9.76 2.01 2.97
CA THR A 33 9.30 0.64 3.22
C THR A 33 7.84 0.67 3.69
N PRO A 34 6.91 -0.06 3.03
CA PRO A 34 5.54 -0.18 3.50
C PRO A 34 5.49 -0.71 4.94
N GLN A 35 4.77 -0.02 5.81
CA GLN A 35 4.41 -0.47 7.14
C GLN A 35 3.11 -1.25 7.04
N LEU A 36 3.16 -2.51 7.47
CA LEU A 36 2.07 -3.45 7.32
C LEU A 36 1.39 -3.66 8.66
N THR A 37 0.06 -3.69 8.63
CA THR A 37 -0.75 -4.16 9.74
C THR A 37 -1.22 -5.56 9.40
N THR A 38 -0.80 -6.54 10.19
CA THR A 38 -1.20 -7.95 10.01
C THR A 38 -2.18 -8.37 11.10
N SER A 39 -2.97 -9.40 10.81
CA SER A 39 -3.80 -10.07 11.81
C SER A 39 -3.41 -11.53 11.90
N ASP A 40 -3.07 -12.00 13.10
CA ASP A 40 -2.73 -13.40 13.38
C ASP A 40 -3.99 -14.29 13.48
N VAL A 41 -5.18 -13.69 13.48
CA VAL A 41 -6.46 -14.41 13.48
C VAL A 41 -6.63 -15.19 12.16
N LEU A 42 -5.96 -14.74 11.10
CA LEU A 42 -6.00 -15.33 9.77
C LEU A 42 -4.58 -15.66 9.32
N SER A 43 -4.38 -16.90 8.87
CA SER A 43 -3.13 -17.29 8.22
C SER A 43 -3.40 -17.91 6.86
N SER A 44 -2.56 -17.57 5.89
CA SER A 44 -2.49 -18.26 4.59
C SER A 44 -1.07 -18.77 4.43
N ASP A 45 -0.91 -20.06 4.11
CA ASP A 45 0.39 -20.73 4.05
C ASP A 45 1.23 -20.56 5.34
N GLY A 46 0.59 -20.43 6.50
CA GLY A 46 1.25 -20.20 7.79
C GLY A 46 1.78 -18.77 8.01
N GLN A 47 1.41 -17.82 7.14
CA GLN A 47 1.76 -16.40 7.28
C GLN A 47 0.55 -15.57 7.69
N ALA A 48 0.75 -14.61 8.58
CA ALA A 48 -0.29 -13.66 8.97
C ALA A 48 -0.76 -12.84 7.76
N ILE A 49 -2.06 -12.64 7.66
CA ILE A 49 -2.67 -11.88 6.57
C ILE A 49 -2.55 -10.37 6.84
N VAL A 50 -2.28 -9.59 5.80
CA VAL A 50 -2.24 -8.13 5.86
C VAL A 50 -3.66 -7.56 5.82
N VAL A 51 -3.98 -6.72 6.79
CA VAL A 51 -5.29 -6.05 6.95
C VAL A 51 -5.21 -4.54 6.75
N GLY A 52 -4.01 -4.03 6.51
CA GLY A 52 -3.78 -2.63 6.18
C GLY A 52 -2.32 -2.41 5.83
N ALA A 53 -2.06 -1.45 4.96
CA ALA A 53 -0.71 -1.05 4.61
C ALA A 53 -0.60 0.48 4.58
N SER A 54 0.52 1.02 5.00
CA SER A 54 0.82 2.44 4.86
C SER A 54 2.23 2.61 4.34
N CYS A 55 2.44 3.55 3.44
CA CYS A 55 3.78 3.86 2.95
C CYS A 55 3.99 5.36 2.97
N SER A 56 5.12 5.77 3.56
CA SER A 56 5.58 7.15 3.53
C SER A 56 6.45 7.37 2.31
N PHE A 57 6.13 8.39 1.54
CA PHE A 57 6.87 8.87 0.39
C PHE A 57 7.54 10.18 0.75
N THR A 58 8.79 10.33 0.36
CA THR A 58 9.56 11.57 0.55
C THR A 58 9.91 12.17 -0.79
N PHE A 59 9.73 13.48 -0.91
CA PHE A 59 10.08 14.25 -2.10
C PHE A 59 11.32 15.08 -1.83
N SER A 60 12.25 15.06 -2.78
CA SER A 60 13.38 15.98 -2.80
C SER A 60 13.49 16.59 -4.19
N GLY A 61 13.47 17.92 -4.24
CA GLY A 61 13.43 18.67 -5.50
C GLY A 61 13.83 20.11 -5.33
N THR A 62 13.58 20.90 -6.38
CA THR A 62 13.90 22.32 -6.39
C THR A 62 12.82 23.16 -7.08
N ASN A 63 12.83 24.45 -6.76
CA ASN A 63 12.18 25.51 -7.50
C ASN A 63 13.23 26.58 -7.82
N GLY A 64 13.76 26.56 -9.03
CA GLY A 64 14.96 27.33 -9.37
C GLY A 64 16.16 26.87 -8.54
N GLN A 65 16.71 27.76 -7.72
CA GLN A 65 17.83 27.47 -6.82
C GLN A 65 17.39 27.08 -5.40
N THR A 66 16.08 27.12 -5.11
CA THR A 66 15.56 26.81 -3.78
C THR A 66 15.24 25.33 -3.67
N ASN A 67 15.80 24.66 -2.66
CA ASN A 67 15.42 23.29 -2.33
C ASN A 67 13.98 23.23 -1.81
N VAL A 68 13.22 22.27 -2.33
CA VAL A 68 11.85 22.00 -1.91
C VAL A 68 11.76 20.53 -1.54
N ASN A 69 11.43 20.28 -0.28
CA ASN A 69 11.26 18.94 0.26
C ASN A 69 9.81 18.77 0.70
N GLY A 70 9.30 17.55 0.59
CA GLY A 70 7.95 17.22 1.00
C GLY A 70 7.83 15.78 1.45
N SER A 71 6.70 15.45 2.04
CA SER A 71 6.33 14.08 2.33
C SER A 71 4.85 13.87 2.03
N SER A 72 4.49 12.62 1.75
CA SER A 72 3.13 12.17 1.60
C SER A 72 3.02 10.77 2.19
N THR A 73 1.86 10.44 2.76
CA THR A 73 1.60 9.09 3.26
C THR A 73 0.38 8.55 2.53
N VAL A 74 0.54 7.38 1.93
CA VAL A 74 -0.57 6.65 1.32
C VAL A 74 -0.93 5.51 2.26
N THR A 75 -2.18 5.52 2.73
CA THR A 75 -2.75 4.43 3.51
C THR A 75 -3.69 3.63 2.62
N LEU A 76 -3.47 2.33 2.60
CA LEU A 76 -4.31 1.34 1.94
C LEU A 76 -5.10 0.59 3.02
N GLU A 77 -6.40 0.81 2.99
CA GLU A 77 -7.38 0.11 3.83
C GLU A 77 -8.16 -0.91 2.99
N PRO A 78 -8.59 -2.02 3.60
CA PRO A 78 -9.37 -3.04 2.92
C PRO A 78 -10.68 -2.44 2.43
N GLY A 79 -10.99 -2.63 1.15
CA GLY A 79 -12.10 -1.98 0.46
C GLY A 79 -13.51 -2.43 0.88
N GLY A 80 -13.70 -2.96 2.09
CA GLY A 80 -14.97 -3.49 2.60
C GLY A 80 -15.52 -4.68 1.78
N ARG A 81 -14.71 -5.28 0.90
CA ARG A 81 -15.13 -6.37 0.03
C ARG A 81 -15.38 -7.64 0.86
N ALA A 82 -16.34 -8.43 0.41
CA ALA A 82 -17.07 -9.54 1.07
C ALA A 82 -16.26 -10.69 1.71
N LEU A 83 -14.94 -10.59 1.85
CA LEU A 83 -14.11 -11.56 2.57
C LEU A 83 -13.96 -11.11 4.03
N THR A 84 -15.01 -11.31 4.82
CA THR A 84 -14.86 -11.31 6.27
C THR A 84 -14.48 -12.72 6.71
N ALA A 85 -13.22 -12.95 7.03
CA ALA A 85 -12.81 -14.16 7.73
C ALA A 85 -12.66 -13.80 9.21
N ALA A 86 -13.41 -14.48 10.09
CA ALA A 86 -13.45 -14.19 11.53
C ALA A 86 -13.77 -12.71 11.89
N GLY A 87 -14.51 -11.98 11.04
CA GLY A 87 -14.86 -10.56 11.25
C GLY A 87 -13.77 -9.56 10.86
N VAL A 88 -12.66 -10.03 10.26
CA VAL A 88 -11.56 -9.19 9.77
C VAL A 88 -11.61 -9.14 8.25
N CYS A 89 -11.45 -7.94 7.68
CA CYS A 89 -11.37 -7.72 6.23
C CYS A 89 -9.88 -7.64 5.83
N PRO A 90 -9.33 -8.64 5.13
CA PRO A 90 -7.96 -8.58 4.66
C PRO A 90 -7.84 -7.65 3.44
N LEU A 91 -6.64 -7.14 3.20
CA LEU A 91 -6.28 -6.61 1.88
C LEU A 91 -6.29 -7.76 0.87
N VAL A 92 -6.86 -7.52 -0.30
CA VAL A 92 -6.95 -8.52 -1.37
C VAL A 92 -6.22 -8.08 -2.62
N ASP A 93 -5.92 -9.04 -3.49
CA ASP A 93 -5.36 -8.76 -4.81
C ASP A 93 -6.15 -7.66 -5.55
N GLY A 94 -5.41 -6.69 -6.10
CA GLY A 94 -5.97 -5.53 -6.79
C GLY A 94 -6.38 -4.37 -5.87
N ASP A 95 -6.33 -4.52 -4.54
CA ASP A 95 -6.51 -3.39 -3.65
C ASP A 95 -5.36 -2.39 -3.84
N SER A 96 -5.72 -1.12 -4.01
CA SER A 96 -4.75 -0.04 -4.22
C SER A 96 -5.27 1.28 -3.68
N ALA A 97 -4.34 2.12 -3.22
CA ALA A 97 -4.57 3.47 -2.77
C ALA A 97 -3.54 4.38 -3.44
N ARG A 98 -3.96 5.60 -3.77
CA ARG A 98 -3.14 6.58 -4.48
C ARG A 98 -3.41 7.99 -3.96
N ASP A 99 -2.37 8.81 -3.86
CA ASP A 99 -2.51 10.24 -3.53
C ASP A 99 -2.54 11.17 -4.77
N SER A 100 -2.69 12.47 -4.52
CA SER A 100 -2.68 13.51 -5.56
C SER A 100 -1.34 13.63 -6.30
N PHE A 101 -0.24 13.15 -5.72
CA PHE A 101 1.09 13.22 -6.32
C PHE A 101 1.39 12.03 -7.24
N GLY A 102 0.54 10.99 -7.22
CA GLY A 102 0.73 9.76 -7.96
C GLY A 102 1.41 8.65 -7.16
N ASN A 103 1.74 8.90 -5.90
CA ASN A 103 2.27 7.86 -5.02
C ASN A 103 1.18 6.81 -4.82
N THR A 104 1.55 5.55 -4.99
CA THR A 104 0.60 4.44 -5.01
C THR A 104 1.09 3.32 -4.09
N VAL A 105 0.20 2.77 -3.29
CA VAL A 105 0.39 1.51 -2.56
C VAL A 105 -0.61 0.51 -3.13
N PHE A 106 -0.15 -0.66 -3.52
CA PHE A 106 -1.00 -1.68 -4.14
C PHE A 106 -0.63 -3.09 -3.65
N VAL A 107 -1.61 -3.98 -3.76
CA VAL A 107 -1.50 -5.40 -3.46
C VAL A 107 -1.52 -6.17 -4.77
N ALA A 108 -0.50 -6.99 -4.96
CA ALA A 108 -0.46 -8.00 -6.02
C ALA A 108 -0.25 -9.36 -5.36
N SER A 109 -1.35 -10.08 -5.10
CA SER A 109 -1.30 -11.37 -4.41
C SER A 109 -1.88 -12.49 -5.26
N ASN A 110 -1.25 -13.65 -5.20
CA ASN A 110 -1.73 -14.89 -5.79
C ASN A 110 -2.08 -15.95 -4.73
N ALA A 111 -2.10 -15.60 -3.44
CA ALA A 111 -2.33 -16.53 -2.35
C ALA A 111 -3.81 -16.89 -2.21
N SER A 112 -4.17 -18.17 -2.34
CA SER A 112 -5.55 -18.60 -2.06
C SER A 112 -5.80 -18.64 -0.55
N LEU A 113 -6.85 -17.97 -0.10
CA LEU A 113 -7.34 -18.10 1.28
C LEU A 113 -7.84 -19.54 1.51
N VAL A 114 -7.23 -20.22 2.48
CA VAL A 114 -7.76 -21.48 3.03
C VAL A 114 -8.36 -21.17 4.39
N THR A 115 -9.67 -21.35 4.53
CA THR A 115 -10.34 -21.36 5.84
C THR A 115 -10.37 -22.81 6.31
N ASP A 116 -9.80 -23.09 7.49
CA ASP A 116 -9.96 -24.39 8.19
C ASP A 116 -11.43 -24.61 8.59
#